data_AF-A0AAV2L2G2-F1
#
_entry.id   AF-A0AAV2L2G2-F1
#
_cell.length_a   1.000
_cell.length_b   1.000
_cell.length_c   1.000
_cell.angle_alpha   90.00
_cell.angle_beta   90.00
_cell.angle_gamma   90.00
#
_symmetry.space_group_name_H-M   'P 1'
#
loop_
_entity.id
_entity.type
_entity.pdbx_description
1 polymer ?
#
loop_
_entity_poly.entity_id
_entity_poly.type
_entity_poly.pdbx_seq_one_letter_code
_entity_poly.pdbx_strand_id
1 'polypeptide(L)'
;MIEDLLQNPGPGTYSPEKAPPCNLQRRPPRFTMGARTLYRTVDAVPSPNKYSLPPLLGPQVPNKAASACYTMSACYPCGGPAVDLAKTPGPCGYNSTDPNVYLPRQPAFSILGRHSLAKDPASRPGPGTYNPETVTVHKARAPAYSLGMRHSEYVTPLIIHLPD
;
A
#
# COMPACT_ATOMS: atom_id res chain seq x y z
N MET A 1 10.33 -13.73 85.65
CA MET A 1 9.55 -14.01 86.88
C MET A 1 9.43 -12.69 87.61
N ILE A 2 8.26 -12.08 87.77
CA ILE A 2 7.03 -12.63 88.35
C ILE A 2 5.81 -12.05 87.62
N GLU A 3 4.82 -12.91 87.44
CA GLU A 3 3.52 -12.73 86.79
C GLU A 3 2.71 -11.58 87.42
N ASP A 4 2.26 -10.61 86.63
CA ASP A 4 1.12 -9.76 86.98
C ASP A 4 -0.15 -10.62 86.88
N LEU A 5 -0.45 -11.32 87.99
CA LEU A 5 -1.68 -12.06 88.18
C LEU A 5 -2.86 -11.07 88.10
N LEU A 6 -3.68 -11.17 87.05
CA LEU A 6 -4.98 -10.49 86.97
C LEU A 6 -5.80 -10.83 88.22
N GLN A 7 -5.80 -9.92 89.20
CA GLN A 7 -6.51 -10.11 90.45
C GLN A 7 -7.97 -9.71 90.23
N ASN A 8 -8.76 -10.69 89.78
CA ASN A 8 -10.20 -10.52 89.62
C ASN A 8 -10.80 -10.20 91.00
N PRO A 9 -11.54 -9.08 91.15
CA PRO A 9 -12.13 -8.74 92.43
C PRO A 9 -13.03 -9.87 92.91
N GLY A 10 -13.00 -10.13 94.22
CA GLY A 10 -13.82 -11.17 94.85
C GLY A 10 -15.32 -10.89 94.65
N PRO A 11 -16.17 -11.93 94.71
CA PRO A 11 -17.61 -11.77 94.63
C PRO A 11 -18.09 -10.86 95.78
N GLY A 12 -18.55 -9.65 95.43
CA GLY A 12 -18.97 -8.60 96.39
C GLY A 12 -18.14 -7.32 96.37
N THR A 13 -16.95 -7.31 95.73
CA THR A 13 -16.12 -6.10 95.56
C THR A 13 -16.51 -5.26 94.34
N TYR A 14 -17.36 -5.80 93.46
CA TYR A 14 -17.89 -5.04 92.32
C TYR A 14 -18.93 -4.02 92.79
N SER A 15 -18.72 -2.74 92.47
CA SER A 15 -19.70 -1.64 92.65
C SER A 15 -20.26 -1.20 91.29
N PRO A 16 -21.22 -1.93 90.69
CA PRO A 16 -21.76 -1.60 89.36
C PRO A 16 -22.49 -0.25 89.33
N GLU A 17 -23.00 0.24 90.47
CA GLU A 17 -23.64 1.56 90.56
C GLU A 17 -22.70 2.74 90.32
N LYS A 18 -21.39 2.56 90.49
CA LYS A 18 -20.38 3.59 90.23
C LYS A 18 -19.89 3.58 88.78
N ALA A 19 -20.30 2.59 87.98
CA ALA A 19 -19.88 2.51 86.60
C ALA A 19 -20.51 3.67 85.81
N PRO A 20 -19.73 4.45 85.04
CA PRO A 20 -20.31 5.40 84.11
C PRO A 20 -21.24 4.63 83.15
N PRO A 21 -22.41 5.18 82.81
CA PRO A 21 -23.40 4.46 82.00
C PRO A 21 -22.75 3.96 80.73
N CYS A 22 -22.64 2.64 80.61
CA CYS A 22 -22.07 1.99 79.44
C CYS A 22 -22.95 2.33 78.22
N ASN A 23 -22.35 2.32 77.03
CA ASN A 23 -23.01 2.70 75.77
C ASN A 23 -24.27 1.86 75.42
N LEU A 24 -24.70 0.92 76.26
CA LEU A 24 -25.95 0.17 76.13
C LEU A 24 -27.20 1.01 76.45
N GLN A 25 -27.07 2.15 77.13
CA GLN A 25 -28.22 3.04 77.37
C GLN A 25 -28.45 3.96 76.15
N ARG A 26 -29.62 3.83 75.52
CA ARG A 26 -30.04 4.68 74.40
C ARG A 26 -30.17 6.13 74.88
N ARG A 27 -29.24 6.99 74.46
CA ARG A 27 -29.30 8.44 74.70
C ARG A 27 -30.07 9.12 73.56
N PRO A 28 -30.85 10.17 73.84
CA PRO A 28 -31.40 11.00 72.78
C PRO A 28 -30.25 11.62 71.96
N PRO A 29 -30.41 11.78 70.65
CA PRO A 29 -29.38 12.39 69.82
C PRO A 29 -29.13 13.83 70.29
N ARG A 30 -27.85 14.18 70.48
CA ARG A 30 -27.42 15.55 70.79
C ARG A 30 -26.90 16.18 69.52
N PHE A 31 -27.65 17.12 68.96
CA PHE A 31 -27.22 17.89 67.79
C PHE A 31 -26.55 19.17 68.25
N THR A 32 -25.29 19.36 67.86
CA THR A 32 -24.61 20.65 67.91
C THR A 32 -24.73 21.27 66.54
N MET A 33 -25.40 22.42 66.41
CA MET A 33 -25.30 23.20 65.18
C MET A 33 -23.89 23.78 65.12
N GLY A 34 -23.11 23.35 64.13
CA GLY A 34 -21.81 23.97 63.82
C GLY A 34 -21.99 25.44 63.44
N ALA A 35 -20.90 26.21 63.49
CA ALA A 35 -20.91 27.60 63.05
C ALA A 35 -21.45 27.71 61.60
N ARG A 36 -22.19 28.79 61.30
CA ARG A 36 -22.66 29.08 59.94
C ARG A 36 -21.45 29.11 59.01
N THR A 37 -21.51 28.34 57.92
CA THR A 37 -20.51 28.43 56.85
C THR A 37 -20.57 29.84 56.28
N LEU A 38 -19.41 30.50 56.17
CA LEU A 38 -19.32 31.80 55.52
C LEU A 38 -19.78 31.65 54.07
N TYR A 39 -20.61 32.58 53.60
CA TYR A 39 -20.93 32.70 52.18
C TYR A 39 -19.62 32.91 51.42
N ARG A 40 -19.18 31.91 50.66
CA ARG A 40 -18.02 32.03 49.79
C ARG A 40 -18.44 32.81 48.55
N THR A 41 -17.77 33.92 48.26
CA THR A 41 -17.96 34.74 47.04
C THR A 41 -17.53 34.02 45.75
N VAL A 42 -17.01 32.80 45.86
CA VAL A 42 -16.45 32.01 44.75
C VAL A 42 -17.45 30.99 44.20
N ASP A 43 -18.56 30.75 44.92
CA ASP A 43 -19.59 29.88 44.39
C ASP A 43 -20.30 30.64 43.28
N ALA A 44 -20.19 30.14 42.04
CA ALA A 44 -20.85 30.69 40.87
C ALA A 44 -22.36 30.45 41.01
N VAL A 45 -23.04 31.29 41.79
CA VAL A 45 -24.50 31.24 41.93
C VAL A 45 -25.09 31.80 40.63
N PRO A 46 -25.79 30.99 39.82
CA PRO A 46 -26.40 31.49 38.61
C PRO A 46 -27.45 32.55 38.98
N SER A 47 -27.62 33.56 38.11
CA SER A 47 -28.70 34.53 38.25
C SER A 47 -30.06 33.83 38.36
N PRO A 48 -31.09 34.41 39.01
CA PRO A 48 -32.41 33.78 39.17
C PRO A 48 -33.02 33.24 37.87
N ASN A 49 -32.75 33.91 36.74
CA ASN A 49 -33.24 33.51 35.41
C ASN A 49 -32.31 32.52 34.66
N LYS A 50 -31.25 32.00 35.29
CA LYS A 50 -30.27 31.06 34.68
C LYS A 50 -30.42 29.62 35.13
N TYR A 51 -31.36 29.31 36.01
CA TYR A 51 -31.64 27.92 36.35
C TYR A 51 -32.31 27.23 35.16
N SER A 52 -31.56 26.41 34.45
CA SER A 52 -32.10 25.47 33.46
C SER A 52 -32.09 24.07 34.05
N LEU A 53 -33.21 23.36 33.90
CA LEU A 53 -33.25 21.96 34.24
C LEU A 53 -32.35 21.18 33.27
N PRO A 54 -31.63 20.16 33.75
CA PRO A 54 -30.87 19.29 32.86
C PRO A 54 -31.82 18.59 31.87
N PRO A 55 -31.34 18.28 30.65
CA PRO A 55 -32.15 17.60 29.65
C PRO A 55 -32.68 16.28 30.21
N LEU A 56 -33.98 16.04 30.03
CA LEU A 56 -34.66 14.81 30.48
C LEU A 56 -34.73 13.73 29.39
N LEU A 57 -34.32 14.06 28.17
CA LEU A 57 -34.27 13.17 27.01
C LEU A 57 -32.86 13.21 26.40
N GLY A 58 -32.41 12.05 25.92
CA GLY A 58 -31.12 11.90 25.27
C GLY A 58 -30.01 11.41 26.20
N PRO A 59 -28.75 11.43 25.72
CA PRO A 59 -27.65 10.74 26.39
C PRO A 59 -27.04 11.45 27.60
N GLN A 60 -27.51 12.65 27.96
CA GLN A 60 -26.95 13.46 29.05
C GLN A 60 -27.94 13.68 30.21
N VAL A 61 -28.76 12.68 30.53
CA VAL A 61 -29.67 12.74 31.68
C VAL A 61 -28.89 12.41 32.97
N PRO A 62 -28.82 13.30 33.97
CA PRO A 62 -27.96 13.09 35.15
C PRO A 62 -28.33 11.90 36.03
N ASN A 63 -29.60 11.48 36.02
CA ASN A 63 -30.12 10.46 36.93
C ASN A 63 -30.26 9.07 36.29
N LYS A 64 -29.93 8.91 35.00
CA LYS A 64 -30.10 7.66 34.25
C LYS A 64 -28.96 7.47 33.26
N ALA A 65 -28.44 6.25 33.18
CA ALA A 65 -27.47 5.90 32.16
C ALA A 65 -28.12 5.97 30.77
N ALA A 66 -27.41 6.55 29.80
CA ALA A 66 -27.81 6.57 28.41
C ALA A 66 -27.57 5.21 27.75
N SER A 67 -28.55 4.70 27.03
CA SER A 67 -28.36 3.58 26.12
C SER A 67 -27.53 4.02 24.91
N ALA A 68 -26.77 3.10 24.33
CA ALA A 68 -25.99 3.39 23.13
C ALA A 68 -26.89 3.90 21.99
N CYS A 69 -26.52 5.05 21.41
CA CYS A 69 -27.16 5.63 20.24
C CYS A 69 -26.20 5.48 19.06
N TYR A 70 -26.53 4.60 18.13
CA TYR A 70 -25.74 4.39 16.92
C TYR A 70 -26.45 5.10 15.77
N THR A 71 -25.79 6.09 15.19
CA THR A 71 -26.19 6.67 13.92
C THR A 71 -25.32 6.04 12.83
N MET A 72 -25.96 5.57 11.76
CA MET A 72 -25.23 5.21 10.55
C MET A 72 -24.71 6.51 9.92
N SER A 73 -23.43 6.55 9.57
CA SER A 73 -22.79 7.71 8.92
C SER A 73 -23.59 8.16 7.70
N ALA A 74 -23.63 9.48 7.46
CA ALA A 74 -24.32 10.07 6.32
C ALA A 74 -23.88 9.41 4.99
N CYS A 75 -24.83 9.20 4.09
CA CYS A 75 -24.54 8.89 2.69
C CYS A 75 -23.70 10.04 2.13
N TYR A 76 -22.43 9.78 1.79
CA TYR A 76 -21.59 10.76 1.11
C TYR A 76 -22.19 11.01 -0.28
N PRO A 77 -22.72 12.22 -0.58
CA PRO A 77 -23.29 12.51 -1.89
C PRO A 77 -22.21 12.54 -2.99
N CYS A 78 -20.93 12.64 -2.61
CA CYS A 78 -19.83 12.85 -3.54
C CYS A 78 -18.65 11.93 -3.21
N GLY A 79 -18.27 11.07 -4.16
CA GLY A 79 -16.98 10.37 -4.14
C GLY A 79 -16.92 9.03 -3.39
N GLY A 80 -18.04 8.54 -2.85
CA GLY A 80 -18.12 7.17 -2.33
C GLY A 80 -18.22 6.14 -3.47
N PRO A 81 -17.87 4.87 -3.24
CA PRO A 81 -18.01 3.79 -4.23
C PRO A 81 -19.47 3.56 -4.68
N ALA A 82 -20.45 4.05 -3.90
CA ALA A 82 -21.86 4.07 -4.28
C ALA A 82 -22.21 5.13 -5.34
N VAL A 83 -21.38 6.17 -5.48
CA VAL A 83 -21.57 7.30 -6.42
C VAL A 83 -20.67 7.14 -7.66
N ASP A 84 -19.45 6.61 -7.47
CA ASP A 84 -18.48 6.39 -8.55
C ASP A 84 -18.50 4.93 -9.04
N LEU A 85 -19.56 4.59 -9.79
CA LEU A 85 -19.77 3.26 -10.40
C LEU A 85 -18.61 2.80 -11.29
N ALA A 86 -17.76 3.73 -11.75
CA ALA A 86 -16.60 3.41 -12.58
C ALA A 86 -15.46 2.77 -11.78
N LYS A 87 -15.39 2.98 -10.46
CA LYS A 87 -14.33 2.43 -9.60
C LYS A 87 -14.69 1.11 -8.93
N THR A 88 -15.95 0.70 -9.00
CA THR A 88 -16.41 -0.60 -8.49
C THR A 88 -16.59 -1.54 -9.67
N PRO A 89 -15.72 -2.55 -9.87
CA PRO A 89 -16.00 -3.57 -10.87
C PRO A 89 -17.36 -4.20 -10.54
N GLY A 90 -18.21 -4.35 -11.56
CA GLY A 90 -19.50 -5.02 -11.39
C GLY A 90 -19.32 -6.47 -10.91
N PRO A 91 -20.41 -7.18 -10.54
CA PRO A 91 -20.32 -8.56 -10.06
C PRO A 91 -19.64 -9.52 -11.05
N CYS A 92 -19.67 -9.21 -12.35
CA CYS A 92 -18.98 -9.95 -13.42
C CYS A 92 -17.63 -9.32 -13.86
N GLY A 93 -17.17 -8.27 -13.19
CA GLY A 93 -15.98 -7.50 -13.56
C GLY A 93 -14.70 -7.90 -12.82
N TYR A 94 -14.77 -8.87 -11.91
CA TYR A 94 -13.60 -9.38 -11.20
C TYR A 94 -12.83 -10.35 -12.11
N ASN A 95 -11.54 -10.08 -12.34
CA ASN A 95 -10.66 -11.03 -13.00
C ASN A 95 -10.35 -12.18 -12.05
N SER A 96 -10.41 -13.42 -12.56
CA SER A 96 -9.94 -14.59 -11.83
C SER A 96 -8.42 -14.52 -11.65
N THR A 97 -7.93 -14.83 -10.46
CA THR A 97 -6.50 -14.94 -10.19
C THR A 97 -5.90 -16.16 -10.88
N ASP A 98 -4.63 -16.06 -11.31
CA ASP A 98 -3.93 -17.20 -11.91
C ASP A 98 -3.81 -18.33 -10.87
N PRO A 99 -4.25 -19.57 -11.17
CA PRO A 99 -4.17 -20.70 -10.25
C PRO A 99 -2.75 -21.02 -9.78
N ASN A 100 -1.73 -20.69 -10.57
CA ASN A 100 -0.32 -20.86 -10.19
C ASN A 100 0.10 -19.97 -9.00
N VAL A 101 -0.73 -19.02 -8.58
CA VAL A 101 -0.49 -18.16 -7.40
C VAL A 101 -0.74 -18.94 -6.10
N TYR A 102 -1.72 -19.85 -6.09
CA TYR A 102 -2.12 -20.59 -4.87
C TYR A 102 -2.01 -22.11 -4.98
N LEU A 103 -1.80 -22.63 -6.20
CA LEU A 103 -1.53 -24.04 -6.45
C LEU A 103 -0.06 -24.24 -6.85
N PRO A 104 0.51 -25.43 -6.59
CA PRO A 104 1.82 -25.78 -7.09
C PRO A 104 1.85 -25.67 -8.62
N ARG A 105 2.73 -24.79 -9.12
CA ARG A 105 2.91 -24.53 -10.55
C ARG A 105 3.46 -25.78 -11.25
N GLN A 106 2.84 -26.16 -12.35
CA GLN A 106 3.31 -27.28 -13.17
C GLN A 106 4.61 -26.91 -13.92
N PRO A 107 5.47 -27.89 -14.24
CA PRO A 107 6.69 -27.63 -15.01
C PRO A 107 6.35 -27.04 -16.39
N ALA A 108 6.96 -25.90 -16.71
CA ALA A 108 6.82 -25.24 -18.01
C ALA A 108 8.11 -25.43 -18.81
N PHE A 109 8.01 -26.04 -19.99
CA PHE A 109 9.15 -26.28 -20.88
C PHE A 109 9.12 -25.28 -22.03
N SER A 110 10.22 -24.57 -22.24
CA SER A 110 10.44 -23.75 -23.43
C SER A 110 11.32 -24.51 -24.42
N ILE A 111 10.89 -24.64 -25.68
CA ILE A 111 11.76 -25.08 -26.76
C ILE A 111 12.57 -23.87 -27.21
N LEU A 112 13.89 -23.97 -27.09
CA LEU A 112 14.80 -22.92 -27.55
C LEU A 112 14.66 -22.76 -29.07
N GLY A 113 14.50 -21.51 -29.54
CA GLY A 113 14.30 -21.21 -30.95
C GLY A 113 15.48 -21.69 -31.81
N ARG A 114 15.23 -21.91 -33.11
CA ARG A 114 16.30 -22.33 -34.03
C ARG A 114 17.40 -21.27 -34.09
N HIS A 115 18.64 -21.67 -33.80
CA HIS A 115 19.81 -20.84 -34.05
C HIS A 115 19.97 -20.64 -35.57
N SER A 116 20.23 -19.40 -36.01
CA SER A 116 20.61 -19.19 -37.42
C SER A 116 21.96 -19.86 -37.65
N LEU A 117 22.01 -20.82 -38.57
CA LEU A 117 23.28 -21.40 -38.99
C LEU A 117 24.16 -20.28 -39.54
N ALA A 118 25.43 -20.24 -39.10
CA ALA A 118 26.42 -19.34 -39.66
C ALA A 118 26.47 -19.58 -41.18
N LYS A 119 26.16 -18.54 -41.95
CA LYS A 119 26.17 -18.61 -43.41
C LYS A 119 27.63 -18.78 -43.83
N ASP A 120 27.96 -19.91 -44.49
CA ASP A 120 29.29 -20.12 -45.06
C ASP A 120 29.71 -18.87 -45.85
N PRO A 121 30.85 -18.22 -45.55
CA PRO A 121 31.30 -17.03 -46.27
C PRO A 121 31.81 -17.38 -47.69
N ALA A 122 31.93 -18.67 -48.01
CA ALA A 122 32.30 -19.14 -49.33
C ALA A 122 31.18 -18.83 -50.32
N SER A 123 31.39 -17.80 -51.16
CA SER A 123 30.58 -17.55 -52.34
C SER A 123 30.77 -18.72 -53.31
N ARG A 124 29.88 -19.71 -53.24
CA ARG A 124 29.82 -20.83 -54.18
C ARG A 124 28.97 -20.36 -55.37
N PRO A 125 29.56 -20.09 -56.55
CA PRO A 125 28.78 -19.68 -57.71
C PRO A 125 27.76 -20.76 -58.06
N GLY A 126 26.56 -20.35 -58.46
CA GLY A 126 25.56 -21.27 -59.00
C GLY A 126 26.03 -21.90 -60.32
N PRO A 127 25.43 -23.01 -60.76
CA PRO A 127 25.88 -23.74 -61.96
C PRO A 127 25.92 -22.89 -63.24
N GLY A 128 25.09 -21.85 -63.36
CA GLY A 128 25.09 -20.91 -64.49
C GLY A 128 26.02 -19.69 -64.34
N THR A 129 26.71 -19.54 -63.21
CA THR A 129 27.63 -18.42 -62.95
C THR A 129 29.06 -18.74 -63.41
N TYR A 130 29.35 -20.00 -63.70
CA TYR A 130 30.66 -20.41 -64.22
C TYR A 130 30.77 -20.07 -65.72
N ASN A 131 31.78 -19.26 -66.08
CA ASN A 131 32.09 -18.92 -67.47
C ASN A 131 33.43 -19.56 -67.90
N PRO A 132 33.46 -20.89 -68.18
CA PRO A 132 34.69 -21.61 -68.50
C PRO A 132 35.41 -21.06 -69.73
N GLU A 133 34.66 -20.47 -70.68
CA GLU A 133 35.20 -19.85 -71.91
C GLU A 133 36.14 -18.66 -71.66
N THR A 134 36.08 -18.07 -70.47
CA THR A 134 36.91 -16.91 -70.09
C THR A 134 38.15 -17.31 -69.29
N VAL A 135 38.29 -18.59 -68.92
CA VAL A 135 39.38 -19.08 -68.08
C VAL A 135 40.65 -19.26 -68.93
N THR A 136 41.45 -18.20 -68.98
CA THR A 136 42.73 -18.15 -69.74
C THR A 136 43.96 -18.19 -68.83
N VAL A 137 43.76 -18.18 -67.50
CA VAL A 137 44.84 -18.14 -66.50
C VAL A 137 45.59 -19.48 -66.40
N HIS A 138 44.88 -20.60 -66.50
CA HIS A 138 45.45 -21.95 -66.33
C HIS A 138 45.36 -22.83 -67.59
N LYS A 139 44.79 -22.32 -68.68
CA LYS A 139 44.61 -23.06 -69.94
C LYS A 139 45.20 -22.27 -71.09
N ALA A 140 45.81 -22.98 -72.03
CA ALA A 140 46.35 -22.37 -73.25
C ALA A 140 45.20 -21.74 -74.05
N ARG A 141 45.29 -20.43 -74.29
CA ARG A 141 44.34 -19.68 -75.12
C ARG A 141 44.76 -19.80 -76.58
N ALA A 142 43.81 -20.10 -77.47
CA ALA A 142 44.07 -20.07 -78.91
C ALA A 142 44.51 -18.66 -79.35
N PRO A 143 45.45 -18.54 -80.31
CA PRO A 143 45.94 -17.25 -80.77
C PRO A 143 44.79 -16.44 -81.39
N ALA A 144 44.65 -15.19 -80.95
CA ALA A 144 43.67 -14.24 -81.49
C ALA A 144 44.38 -13.30 -82.47
N TYR A 145 43.86 -13.21 -83.69
CA TYR A 145 44.39 -12.34 -84.74
C TYR A 145 43.40 -11.23 -85.06
N SER A 146 43.89 -10.01 -85.21
CA SER A 146 43.13 -8.89 -85.77
C SER A 146 43.72 -8.51 -87.12
N LEU A 147 42.90 -8.42 -88.16
CA LEU A 147 43.33 -7.90 -89.45
C LEU A 147 43.30 -6.37 -89.40
N GLY A 148 44.45 -5.73 -89.58
CA GLY A 148 44.54 -4.29 -89.78
C GLY A 148 44.13 -3.90 -91.21
N MET A 149 43.54 -2.73 -91.37
CA MET A 149 43.21 -2.17 -92.68
C MET A 149 44.50 -1.84 -93.46
N ARG A 150 44.65 -2.39 -94.67
CA ARG A 150 45.74 -2.03 -95.59
C ARG A 150 45.30 -0.83 -96.43
N HIS A 151 46.03 0.27 -96.31
CA HIS A 151 45.85 1.44 -97.17
C HIS A 151 46.45 1.15 -98.57
N SER A 152 45.93 1.78 -99.62
CA SER A 152 46.46 1.63 -100.98
C SER A 152 47.84 2.26 -101.13
N GLU A 153 48.67 1.73 -102.03
CA GLU A 153 50.03 2.27 -102.29
C GLU A 153 49.99 3.68 -102.92
N TYR A 154 48.83 4.09 -103.43
CA TYR A 154 48.59 5.38 -104.06
C TYR A 154 47.99 6.43 -103.11
N VAL A 155 48.22 6.30 -101.80
CA VAL A 155 47.83 7.34 -100.84
C VAL A 155 48.73 8.54 -101.05
N THR A 156 48.16 9.62 -101.59
CA THR A 156 48.84 10.90 -101.69
C THR A 156 48.87 11.56 -100.31
N PRO A 157 50.05 11.94 -99.79
CA PRO A 157 50.11 12.76 -98.59
C PRO A 157 49.51 14.14 -98.90
N LEU A 158 48.67 14.64 -98.00
CA LEU A 158 48.11 15.99 -98.10
C LEU A 158 49.24 17.00 -97.82
N ILE A 159 49.78 17.62 -98.86
CA ILE A 159 50.80 18.67 -98.75
C ILE A 159 50.09 19.98 -98.47
N ILE A 160 50.23 20.51 -97.25
CA ILE A 160 49.72 21.82 -96.87
C ILE A 160 50.90 22.79 -96.89
N HIS A 161 50.86 23.78 -97.79
CA HIS A 161 51.80 24.90 -97.74
C HIS A 161 51.31 25.88 -96.66
N LEU A 162 52.12 26.05 -95.62
CA LEU A 162 51.93 27.11 -94.63
C LEU A 162 52.79 28.32 -95.03
N PRO A 163 52.24 29.54 -95.07
CA PRO A 163 53.06 30.74 -95.20
C PRO A 163 53.87 30.99 -93.91
N ASP A 164 55.09 31.51 -94.05
CA ASP A 164 56.01 31.87 -92.95
C ASP A 164 55.40 32.90 -91.97
#